data_AF-A0A2U3Q2P6-F1
#
_entry.id   AF-A0A2U3Q2P6-F1
#
_cell.length_a   1.000
_cell.length_b   1.000
_cell.length_c   1.000
_cell.angle_alpha   90.00
_cell.angle_beta   90.00
_cell.angle_gamma   90.00
#
_symmetry.space_group_name_H-M   'P 1'
#
loop_
_entity.id
_entity.type
_entity.pdbx_description
1 polymer ?
#
loop_
_entity_poly.entity_id
_entity_poly.type
_entity_poly.pdbx_seq_one_letter_code
_entity_poly.pdbx_strand_id
1 'polypeptide(L)'
;MLIADAIIKAGSETAQGGVTSYLHPRPGRTEPVRKTVFARKFAPWNVTISYGLYVDDIDADVRALTVDLGMVLAAASNLSKQAEQLSGEVGTFLKGVRAA
;
A
#
# COMPACT_ATOMS: atom_id res chain seq x y z
N MET A 1 11.66 15.16 -21.61
CA MET A 1 10.55 14.46 -22.30
C MET A 1 9.26 15.13 -21.88
N LEU A 2 8.37 15.46 -22.82
CA LEU A 2 7.08 16.09 -22.50
C LEU A 2 6.14 15.05 -21.89
N ILE A 3 5.30 15.47 -20.94
CA ILE A 3 4.29 14.58 -20.32
C ILE A 3 3.35 13.99 -21.39
N ALA A 4 2.96 14.79 -22.38
CA ALA A 4 2.13 14.33 -23.49
C ALA A 4 2.78 13.18 -24.27
N ASP A 5 4.07 13.28 -24.58
CA ASP A 5 4.82 12.21 -25.28
C ASP A 5 4.84 10.92 -24.45
N ALA A 6 5.03 11.05 -23.13
CA ALA A 6 4.99 9.91 -22.21
C ALA A 6 3.66 9.16 -22.30
N ILE A 7 2.56 9.90 -22.25
CA ILE A 7 1.20 9.37 -22.26
C ILE A 7 0.86 8.77 -23.63
N ILE A 8 1.20 9.46 -24.72
CA ILE A 8 0.94 8.99 -26.09
C ILE A 8 1.73 7.71 -26.38
N LYS A 9 3.01 7.68 -25.99
CA LYS A 9 3.87 6.50 -26.13
C LYS A 9 3.27 5.32 -25.36
N ALA A 10 3.00 5.49 -24.07
CA ALA A 10 2.41 4.44 -23.23
C ALA A 10 1.06 3.95 -23.79
N GLY A 11 0.19 4.87 -24.21
CA GLY A 11 -1.12 4.55 -24.77
C GLY A 11 -1.08 3.78 -26.10
N SER A 12 0.07 3.76 -26.76
CA SER A 12 0.32 3.07 -28.03
C SER A 12 1.30 1.90 -27.90
N GLU A 13 1.78 1.56 -26.69
CA GLU A 13 2.70 0.43 -26.47
C GLU A 13 2.09 -0.90 -26.91
N THR A 14 0.81 -1.11 -26.60
CA THR A 14 0.03 -2.29 -26.99
C THR A 14 -1.41 -1.89 -27.32
N ALA A 15 -2.19 -2.80 -27.92
CA ALA A 15 -3.63 -2.59 -28.11
C ALA A 15 -4.40 -2.46 -26.77
N GLN A 16 -3.82 -2.98 -25.68
CA GLN A 16 -4.35 -2.89 -24.33
C GLN A 16 -3.94 -1.58 -23.64
N GLY A 17 -3.01 -0.80 -24.19
CA GLY A 17 -2.44 0.39 -23.56
C GLY A 17 -1.14 0.08 -22.81
N GLY A 18 -0.74 1.02 -21.95
CA GLY A 18 0.53 0.97 -21.23
C GLY A 18 0.55 1.91 -20.03
N VAL A 19 1.61 1.81 -19.24
CA VAL A 19 1.79 2.58 -18.00
C VAL A 19 3.01 3.47 -18.12
N THR A 20 2.91 4.69 -17.62
CA THR A 20 4.06 5.59 -17.50
C THR A 20 4.02 6.38 -16.20
N SER A 21 5.14 6.98 -15.82
CA SER A 21 5.26 7.81 -14.63
C SER A 21 5.98 9.11 -14.95
N TYR A 22 5.55 10.19 -14.33
CA TYR A 22 6.16 11.51 -14.48
C TYR A 22 5.93 12.35 -13.22
N LEU A 23 6.63 13.48 -13.13
CA LEU A 23 6.46 14.45 -12.05
C LEU A 23 5.42 15.49 -12.47
N HIS A 24 4.41 15.70 -11.63
CA HIS A 24 3.38 16.72 -11.85
C HIS A 24 2.82 17.22 -10.52
N PRO A 25 2.56 18.53 -10.36
CA PRO A 25 1.90 19.01 -9.16
C PRO A 25 0.47 18.48 -9.04
N ARG A 26 -0.04 18.49 -7.81
CA ARG A 26 -1.48 18.29 -7.54
C ARG A 26 -2.28 19.52 -7.96
N PRO A 27 -3.58 19.37 -8.26
CA PRO A 27 -4.46 20.52 -8.45
C PRO A 27 -4.35 21.51 -7.29
N GLY A 28 -4.12 22.79 -7.59
CA GLY A 28 -3.95 23.83 -6.57
C GLY A 28 -2.61 23.81 -5.80
N ARG A 29 -1.65 22.97 -6.21
CA ARG A 29 -0.31 22.89 -5.61
C ARG A 29 0.75 23.19 -6.68
N THR A 30 1.96 23.53 -6.23
CA THR A 30 3.09 23.85 -7.11
C THR A 30 4.20 22.80 -7.05
N GLU A 31 4.31 22.09 -5.93
CA GLU A 31 5.32 21.06 -5.73
C GLU A 31 5.03 19.83 -6.59
N PRO A 32 5.96 19.42 -7.47
CA PRO A 32 5.77 18.26 -8.31
C PRO A 32 5.97 16.96 -7.53
N VAL A 33 4.98 16.08 -7.59
CA VAL A 33 5.04 14.72 -7.02
C VAL A 33 4.94 13.69 -8.14
N ARG A 34 5.38 12.46 -7.86
CA ARG A 34 5.34 11.38 -8.84
C ARG A 34 3.91 10.92 -9.06
N LYS A 35 3.46 11.01 -10.32
CA LYS A 35 2.18 10.52 -10.79
C LYS A 35 2.39 9.34 -11.73
N THR A 36 1.71 8.23 -11.45
CA THR A 36 1.69 7.04 -12.32
C THR A 36 0.36 7.01 -13.05
N VAL A 37 0.40 6.85 -14.36
CA VAL A 37 -0.80 6.81 -15.19
C VAL A 37 -0.82 5.58 -16.07
N PHE A 38 -2.02 5.03 -16.26
CA PHE A 38 -2.33 4.13 -17.35
C PHE A 38 -2.90 4.94 -18.52
N ALA A 39 -2.49 4.61 -19.73
CA ALA A 39 -2.96 5.23 -20.95
C ALA A 39 -3.36 4.17 -21.98
N ARG A 40 -4.37 4.47 -22.80
CA ARG A 40 -4.78 3.61 -23.91
C ARG A 40 -5.36 4.43 -25.06
N LYS A 41 -5.02 4.06 -26.28
CA LYS A 41 -5.60 4.65 -27.49
C LYS A 41 -7.05 4.16 -27.71
N PHE A 42 -7.97 5.09 -27.94
CA PHE A 42 -9.33 4.82 -28.38
C PHE A 42 -9.44 5.12 -29.87
N ALA A 43 -9.37 4.07 -30.69
CA ALA A 43 -9.28 4.16 -32.15
C ALA A 43 -10.43 4.94 -32.82
N PRO A 44 -11.72 4.77 -32.42
CA PRO A 44 -12.82 5.43 -33.12
C PRO A 44 -12.73 6.96 -33.17
N TRP A 45 -12.07 7.58 -32.19
CA TRP A 45 -11.89 9.05 -32.14
C TRP A 45 -10.44 9.49 -32.25
N ASN A 46 -9.50 8.56 -32.44
CA ASN A 46 -8.07 8.82 -32.47
C ASN A 46 -7.57 9.63 -31.23
N VAL A 47 -8.10 9.32 -30.06
CA VAL A 47 -7.68 9.97 -28.78
C VAL A 47 -6.93 8.99 -27.90
N THR A 48 -6.00 9.50 -27.09
CA THR A 48 -5.38 8.73 -26.00
C THR A 48 -6.04 9.12 -24.69
N ILE A 49 -6.67 8.16 -24.04
CA ILE A 49 -7.30 8.35 -22.74
C ILE A 49 -6.31 7.89 -21.69
N SER A 50 -6.12 8.68 -20.62
CA SER A 50 -5.28 8.30 -19.50
C SER A 50 -5.93 8.66 -18.18
N TYR A 51 -5.65 7.86 -17.16
CA TYR A 51 -6.01 8.12 -15.78
C TYR A 51 -4.88 7.65 -14.88
N GLY A 52 -4.80 8.20 -13.68
CA GLY A 52 -3.77 7.80 -12.75
C GLY A 52 -3.80 8.53 -11.44
N LEU A 53 -2.86 8.16 -10.61
CA LEU A 53 -2.81 8.46 -9.18
C LEU A 53 -1.45 9.02 -8.81
N TYR A 54 -1.40 9.76 -7.71
CA TYR A 54 -0.15 10.23 -7.13
C TYR A 54 0.40 9.13 -6.22
N VAL A 55 1.70 8.83 -6.35
CA VAL A 55 2.30 7.66 -5.68
C VAL A 55 2.39 7.85 -4.17
N ASP A 56 2.54 9.09 -3.72
CA ASP A 56 2.53 9.45 -2.30
C ASP A 56 1.18 9.16 -1.61
N ASP A 57 0.06 9.11 -2.36
CA ASP A 57 -1.23 8.63 -1.81
C ASP A 57 -1.13 7.14 -1.45
N ILE A 58 -0.57 6.31 -2.35
CA ILE A 58 -0.34 4.89 -2.09
C ILE A 58 0.64 4.71 -0.93
N ASP A 59 1.73 5.48 -0.90
CA ASP A 59 2.72 5.40 0.17
C ASP A 59 2.09 5.74 1.53
N ALA A 60 1.17 6.70 1.58
CA ALA A 60 0.43 7.02 2.80
C ALA A 60 -0.48 5.86 3.24
N ASP A 61 -1.24 5.27 2.32
CA ASP A 61 -2.12 4.13 2.60
C ASP A 61 -1.33 2.91 3.09
N VAL A 62 -0.21 2.60 2.43
CA VAL A 62 0.67 1.48 2.82
C VAL A 62 1.29 1.71 4.20
N ARG A 63 1.71 2.94 4.52
CA ARG A 63 2.22 3.27 5.85
C ARG A 63 1.16 3.10 6.92
N ALA A 64 -0.06 3.57 6.68
CA ALA A 64 -1.18 3.41 7.61
C ALA A 64 -1.45 1.92 7.87
N LEU A 65 -1.57 1.12 6.80
CA LEU A 65 -1.77 -0.32 6.92
C LEU A 65 -0.62 -1.01 7.66
N THR A 66 0.63 -0.59 7.43
CA THR A 66 1.81 -1.16 8.10
C THR A 66 1.76 -0.90 9.61
N VAL A 67 1.34 0.30 10.01
CA VAL A 67 1.17 0.66 11.42
C VAL A 67 0.07 -0.17 12.07
N ASP A 68 -1.09 -0.31 11.41
CA ASP A 68 -2.22 -1.10 11.93
C ASP A 68 -1.85 -2.57 12.12
N LEU A 69 -1.22 -3.18 11.11
CA LEU A 69 -0.75 -4.57 11.19
C LEU A 69 0.31 -4.74 12.28
N GLY A 70 1.20 -3.77 12.44
CA GLY A 70 2.20 -3.75 13.52
C GLY A 70 1.56 -3.75 14.91
N MET A 71 0.49 -2.97 15.12
CA MET A 71 -0.25 -2.96 16.39
C MET A 71 -0.94 -4.29 16.66
N VAL A 72 -1.56 -4.90 15.64
CA VAL A 72 -2.20 -6.22 15.76
C VAL A 72 -1.17 -7.29 16.15
N LEU A 73 -0.01 -7.30 15.49
CA LEU A 73 1.08 -8.23 15.82
C LEU A 73 1.61 -8.01 17.24
N ALA A 74 1.77 -6.76 17.68
CA ALA A 74 2.20 -6.44 19.04
C ALA A 74 1.18 -6.93 20.08
N ALA A 75 -0.12 -6.71 19.85
CA ALA A 75 -1.18 -7.18 20.72
C ALA A 75 -1.22 -8.71 20.80
N ALA A 76 -1.12 -9.40 19.67
CA ALA A 76 -1.07 -10.86 19.61
C ALA A 76 0.16 -11.43 20.35
N SER A 77 1.32 -10.79 20.18
CA SER A 77 2.56 -11.17 20.87
C SER A 77 2.44 -11.01 22.38
N ASN A 78 1.82 -9.92 22.84
CA ASN A 78 1.57 -9.69 24.27
C ASN A 78 0.60 -10.71 24.85
N LEU A 79 -0.47 -11.04 24.12
CA LEU A 79 -1.44 -12.06 24.55
C LEU A 79 -0.78 -13.44 24.65
N SER A 80 0.09 -13.80 23.70
CA SER A 80 0.86 -15.06 23.75
C SER A 80 1.71 -15.15 25.01
N LYS A 81 2.44 -14.07 25.36
CA LYS A 81 3.26 -14.02 26.58
C LYS A 81 2.43 -14.17 27.85
N GLN A 82 1.26 -13.53 27.91
CA GLN A 82 0.33 -13.66 29.04
C GLN A 82 -0.19 -15.09 29.18
N ALA A 83 -0.51 -15.76 28.07
CA ALA A 83 -0.96 -17.15 28.07
C ALA A 83 0.13 -18.12 28.58
N GLU A 84 1.38 -17.93 28.15
CA GLU A 84 2.54 -18.71 28.63
C GLU A 84 2.78 -18.51 30.13
N GLN A 85 2.74 -17.26 30.60
CA GLN A 85 2.90 -16.94 32.02
C GLN A 85 1.80 -17.59 32.86
N LEU A 86 0.54 -17.45 32.46
CA LEU A 86 -0.59 -18.06 33.16
C LEU A 86 -0.48 -19.58 33.23
N SER A 87 -0.05 -20.23 32.14
CA SER A 87 0.19 -21.67 32.12
C SER A 87 1.27 -22.08 33.13
N GLY A 88 2.33 -21.28 33.28
CA GLY A 88 3.39 -21.50 34.26
C GLY A 88 2.90 -21.36 35.71
N GLU A 89 2.09 -20.34 35.98
CA GLU A 89 1.48 -20.08 37.30
C GLU A 89 0.52 -21.21 37.70
N VAL A 90 -0.38 -21.62 36.80
CA VAL A 90 -1.30 -22.75 37.02
C VAL A 90 -0.51 -24.04 37.28
N GLY A 91 0.55 -24.31 36.51
CA GLY A 91 1.41 -25.47 36.71
C GLY A 91 2.06 -25.50 38.11
N THR A 92 2.50 -24.35 38.60
CA THR A 92 3.07 -24.21 39.96
C THR A 92 2.00 -24.41 41.03
N PHE A 93 0.83 -23.80 40.86
CA PHE A 93 -0.30 -23.96 41.78
C PHE A 93 -0.73 -25.42 41.93
N LEU A 94 -0.90 -26.14 40.81
CA LEU A 94 -1.30 -27.55 40.82
C LEU A 94 -0.26 -28.44 41.51
N LYS A 95 1.03 -28.14 41.37
CA LYS A 95 2.09 -28.84 42.12
C LYS A 95 1.97 -28.61 43.62
N GLY A 96 1.70 -27.36 44.05
CA GLY A 96 1.48 -27.01 45.45
C GLY A 96 0.28 -27.73 46.05
N VAL A 97 -0.87 -27.74 45.35
CA VAL A 97 -2.08 -28.46 45.79
C VAL A 97 -1.84 -29.97 45.94
N ARG A 98 -1.06 -30.58 45.05
CA ARG A 98 -0.73 -32.02 45.13
C ARG A 98 0.24 -32.39 46.26
N ALA A 99 0.96 -31.41 46.81
CA ALA A 99 1.94 -31.61 47.88
C ALA A 99 1.35 -31.43 49.29
N ALA A 100 0.11 -30.94 49.40
CA ALA A 100 -0.66 -30.78 50.63
C ALA A 100 -1.56 -31.99 50.87
#